data_AF-A0A1H5Z2V5-F1
#
_entry.id   AF-A0A1H5Z2V5-F1
#
_cell.length_a   1.000
_cell.length_b   1.000
_cell.length_c   1.000
_cell.angle_alpha   90.00
_cell.angle_beta   90.00
_cell.angle_gamma   90.00
#
_symmetry.space_group_name_H-M   'P 1'
#
loop_
_entity.id
_entity.type
_entity.pdbx_description
1 polymer ?
#
loop_
_entity_poly.entity_id
_entity_poly.type
_entity_poly.pdbx_seq_one_letter_code
_entity_poly.pdbx_strand_id
1 'polypeptide(L)'
;MQPLQFLVPLDAVEALAPVLPLVVFGFVVLNLLTRILQHRKHAAQADDGDDDAINRWLPHTLTTLGMVFASFLFMIVAPHGGMVMSVLALSVFVSDFFEFESRRVEARSKSKDLERPTAAIGASVFALLYASYQSFFYLIEPVWNSII
;
A
#
# COMPACT_ATOMS: atom_id res chain seq x y z
N MET A 1 -28.61 -15.84 -15.25
CA MET A 1 -28.03 -14.59 -14.72
C MET A 1 -27.92 -14.74 -13.22
N GLN A 2 -26.72 -14.64 -12.66
CA GLN A 2 -26.56 -14.66 -11.21
C GLN A 2 -27.10 -13.34 -10.63
N PRO A 3 -27.91 -13.35 -9.56
CA PRO A 3 -28.52 -12.14 -9.00
C PRO A 3 -27.50 -11.03 -8.64
N LEU A 4 -26.24 -11.39 -8.44
CA LEU A 4 -25.15 -10.50 -8.06
C LEU A 4 -24.47 -9.78 -9.24
N GLN A 5 -24.73 -10.19 -10.50
CA GLN A 5 -24.11 -9.59 -11.69
C GLN A 5 -24.58 -8.14 -11.97
N PHE A 6 -25.61 -7.64 -11.29
CA PHE A 6 -26.16 -6.30 -11.55
C PHE A 6 -25.30 -5.16 -10.96
N LEU A 7 -24.52 -5.43 -9.90
CA LEU A 7 -23.77 -4.38 -9.18
C LEU A 7 -22.25 -4.40 -9.44
N VAL A 8 -21.70 -5.57 -9.75
CA VAL A 8 -20.26 -5.76 -10.00
C VAL A 8 -20.10 -6.64 -11.25
N PRO A 9 -19.31 -6.24 -12.26
CA PRO A 9 -19.05 -7.05 -13.44
C PRO A 9 -18.10 -8.20 -13.10
N LEU A 10 -18.63 -9.24 -12.44
CA LEU A 10 -17.85 -10.37 -11.94
C LEU A 10 -17.01 -11.03 -13.04
N ASP A 11 -17.56 -11.18 -14.23
CA ASP A 11 -16.88 -11.76 -15.39
C ASP A 11 -15.63 -10.95 -15.79
N ALA A 12 -15.66 -9.62 -15.65
CA ALA A 12 -14.52 -8.75 -15.94
C ALA A 12 -13.44 -8.85 -14.84
N VAL A 13 -13.84 -9.02 -13.58
CA VAL A 13 -12.91 -9.22 -12.46
C VAL A 13 -12.25 -10.59 -12.57
N GLU A 14 -13.00 -11.63 -12.95
CA GLU A 14 -12.50 -12.98 -13.16
C GLU A 14 -11.49 -13.03 -14.31
N ALA A 15 -11.69 -12.25 -15.38
CA ALA A 15 -10.70 -12.12 -16.45
C ALA A 15 -9.36 -11.52 -15.98
N LEU A 16 -9.35 -10.72 -14.91
CA LEU A 16 -8.15 -10.15 -14.31
C LEU A 16 -7.52 -11.04 -13.23
N ALA A 17 -8.17 -12.14 -12.84
CA ALA A 17 -7.72 -13.06 -11.80
C ALA A 17 -6.22 -13.42 -11.88
N PRO A 18 -5.65 -13.78 -13.04
CA PRO A 18 -4.24 -14.21 -13.11
C PRO A 18 -3.24 -13.08 -12.88
N VAL A 19 -3.62 -11.82 -13.17
CA VAL A 19 -2.73 -10.66 -13.08
C VAL A 19 -2.92 -9.84 -11.80
N LEU A 20 -4.05 -10.04 -11.09
CA LEU A 20 -4.36 -9.30 -9.86
C LEU A 20 -3.25 -9.35 -8.79
N PRO A 21 -2.60 -10.49 -8.49
CA PRO A 21 -1.47 -10.52 -7.55
C PRO A 21 -0.35 -9.56 -7.95
N LEU A 22 0.01 -9.54 -9.25
CA LEU A 22 1.05 -8.65 -9.79
C LEU A 22 0.62 -7.18 -9.75
N VAL A 23 -0.68 -6.89 -9.97
CA VAL A 23 -1.22 -5.53 -9.83
C VAL A 23 -1.09 -5.04 -8.38
N VAL A 24 -1.47 -5.87 -7.40
CA VAL A 24 -1.31 -5.58 -5.98
C VAL A 24 0.17 -5.34 -5.65
N PHE A 25 1.06 -6.24 -6.06
CA PHE A 25 2.49 -6.09 -5.87
C PHE A 25 3.03 -4.80 -6.47
N GLY A 26 2.61 -4.46 -7.70
CA GLY A 26 2.95 -3.21 -8.36
C GLY A 26 2.55 -1.99 -7.54
N PHE A 27 1.33 -1.96 -7.00
CA PHE A 27 0.88 -0.89 -6.12
C PHE A 27 1.69 -0.81 -4.81
N VAL A 28 2.07 -1.93 -4.21
CA VAL A 28 2.91 -1.94 -3.01
C VAL A 28 4.29 -1.34 -3.30
N VAL A 29 4.91 -1.71 -4.43
CA VAL A 29 6.19 -1.14 -4.85
C VAL A 29 6.06 0.36 -5.14
N LEU A 30 5.02 0.77 -5.86
CA LEU A 30 4.75 2.19 -6.11
C LEU A 30 4.47 2.97 -4.82
N ASN A 31 3.80 2.38 -3.83
CA ASN A 31 3.58 2.99 -2.53
C ASN A 31 4.91 3.23 -1.80
N LEU A 32 5.83 2.25 -1.81
CA LEU A 32 7.18 2.40 -1.22
C LEU A 32 8.00 3.49 -1.91
N LEU A 33 7.99 3.52 -3.24
CA LEU A 33 8.70 4.55 -4.01
C LEU A 33 8.14 5.94 -3.74
N THR A 34 6.81 6.07 -3.77
CA THR A 34 6.16 7.35 -3.50
C THR A 34 6.34 7.80 -2.05
N ARG A 35 6.43 6.89 -1.08
CA ARG A 35 6.76 7.22 0.32
C ARG A 35 8.12 7.92 0.43
N ILE A 36 9.14 7.38 -0.23
CA ILE A 36 10.49 7.97 -0.23
C ILE A 36 10.45 9.40 -0.80
N LEU A 37 9.73 9.58 -1.91
CA LEU A 37 9.59 10.89 -2.55
C LEU A 37 8.76 11.86 -1.70
N GLN A 38 7.71 11.38 -1.03
CA GLN A 38 6.90 12.20 -0.13
C GLN A 38 7.72 12.70 1.05
N HIS A 39 8.50 11.83 1.69
CA HIS A 39 9.33 12.23 2.82
C HIS A 39 10.32 13.34 2.43
N ARG A 40 10.93 13.24 1.24
CA ARG A 40 11.80 14.32 0.70
C ARG A 40 11.03 15.62 0.48
N LYS A 41 9.79 15.56 -0.01
CA LYS A 41 8.95 16.74 -0.19
C LYS A 41 8.55 17.37 1.14
N HIS A 42 8.17 16.57 2.13
CA HIS A 42 7.85 17.08 3.46
C HIS A 42 9.08 17.74 4.11
N ALA A 43 10.27 17.15 3.96
CA ALA A 43 11.51 17.75 4.46
C ALA A 43 11.78 19.12 3.83
N ALA A 44 11.67 19.23 2.50
CA ALA A 44 11.81 20.52 1.82
C ALA A 44 10.75 21.55 2.28
N GLN A 45 9.50 21.12 2.49
CA GLN A 45 8.44 21.98 3.01
C GLN A 45 8.69 22.46 4.44
N ALA A 46 9.30 21.63 5.29
CA ALA A 46 9.67 22.00 6.66
C ALA A 46 10.79 23.05 6.70
N ASP A 47 11.76 22.95 5.77
CA ASP A 47 12.88 23.90 5.63
C ASP A 47 12.44 25.29 5.15
N ASP A 48 11.42 25.35 4.29
CA ASP A 48 10.90 26.61 3.72
C ASP A 48 10.24 27.55 4.76
N GLY A 49 10.07 27.10 6.01
CA GLY A 49 9.79 27.96 7.17
C GLY A 49 8.33 28.35 7.39
N ASP A 50 7.42 27.91 6.52
CA ASP A 50 5.98 28.09 6.70
C ASP A 50 5.40 26.91 7.52
N ASP A 51 5.13 27.16 8.81
CA ASP A 51 4.73 26.17 9.81
C ASP A 51 3.38 25.46 9.48
N ASP A 52 2.65 25.96 8.48
CA ASP A 52 1.41 25.36 7.95
C ASP A 52 1.57 24.67 6.58
N ALA A 53 2.78 24.62 6.01
CA ALA A 53 3.00 24.22 4.61
C ALA A 53 3.12 22.71 4.34
N ILE A 54 3.13 21.85 5.35
CA ILE A 54 3.17 20.39 5.11
C ILE A 54 1.84 19.95 4.49
N ASN A 55 1.91 19.58 3.22
CA ASN A 55 0.76 19.21 2.41
C ASN A 55 0.85 17.75 1.95
N ARG A 56 -0.31 17.09 1.87
CA ARG A 56 -0.37 15.72 1.36
C ARG A 56 0.10 15.66 -0.08
N TRP A 57 0.97 14.71 -0.40
CA TRP A 57 1.41 14.49 -1.76
C TRP A 57 0.48 13.52 -2.49
N LEU A 58 -0.29 14.06 -3.45
CA LEU A 58 -1.34 13.34 -4.16
C LEU A 58 -0.89 11.99 -4.75
N PRO A 59 0.28 11.86 -5.42
CA PRO A 59 0.75 10.57 -5.92
C PRO A 59 0.84 9.48 -4.86
N HIS A 60 1.34 9.79 -3.65
CA HIS A 60 1.39 8.79 -2.59
C HIS A 60 -0.01 8.38 -2.15
N THR A 61 -0.89 9.35 -1.93
CA THR A 61 -2.30 9.09 -1.56
C THR A 61 -3.00 8.19 -2.60
N LEU A 62 -2.80 8.46 -3.89
CA LEU A 62 -3.36 7.63 -4.97
C LEU A 62 -2.79 6.21 -4.96
N THR A 63 -1.48 6.04 -4.74
CA THR A 63 -0.90 4.68 -4.64
C THR A 63 -1.38 3.92 -3.40
N THR A 64 -1.57 4.58 -2.26
CA THR A 64 -2.11 3.96 -1.05
C THR A 64 -3.56 3.51 -1.26
N LEU A 65 -4.42 4.38 -1.80
CA LEU A 65 -5.81 4.03 -2.11
C LEU A 65 -5.90 2.95 -3.20
N GLY A 66 -5.08 3.06 -4.25
CA GLY A 66 -4.98 2.07 -5.31
C GLY A 66 -4.60 0.69 -4.76
N MET A 67 -3.64 0.62 -3.84
CA MET A 67 -3.26 -0.61 -3.14
C MET A 67 -4.43 -1.21 -2.34
N VAL A 68 -5.18 -0.40 -1.59
CA VAL A 68 -6.36 -0.85 -0.82
C VAL A 68 -7.46 -1.38 -1.73
N PHE A 69 -7.77 -0.67 -2.82
CA PHE A 69 -8.79 -1.13 -3.76
C PHE A 69 -8.33 -2.38 -4.53
N ALA A 70 -7.06 -2.45 -4.91
CA ALA A 70 -6.50 -3.65 -5.53
C ALA A 70 -6.56 -4.86 -4.60
N SER A 71 -6.32 -4.70 -3.29
CA SER A 71 -6.43 -5.80 -2.32
C SER A 71 -7.88 -6.26 -2.14
N PHE A 72 -8.85 -5.34 -2.17
CA PHE A 72 -10.27 -5.69 -2.16
C PHE A 72 -10.70 -6.43 -3.42
N LEU A 73 -10.24 -6.01 -4.60
CA LEU A 73 -10.48 -6.74 -5.85
C LEU A 73 -9.84 -8.14 -5.81
N PHE A 74 -8.62 -8.24 -5.29
CA PHE A 74 -7.95 -9.53 -5.12
C PHE A 74 -8.72 -10.48 -4.19
N MET A 75 -9.37 -9.94 -3.15
CA MET A 75 -10.21 -10.72 -2.22
C MET A 75 -11.44 -11.34 -2.90
N ILE A 76 -11.95 -10.76 -3.98
CA ILE A 76 -13.09 -11.34 -4.72
C ILE A 76 -12.66 -12.66 -5.38
N VAL A 77 -11.46 -12.72 -5.94
CA VAL A 77 -10.94 -13.89 -6.69
C VAL A 77 -10.25 -14.89 -5.76
N ALA A 78 -9.52 -14.41 -4.77
CA ALA A 78 -8.78 -15.22 -3.79
C ALA A 78 -9.15 -14.77 -2.37
N PRO A 79 -10.27 -15.26 -1.79
CA PRO A 79 -10.82 -14.72 -0.54
C PRO A 79 -9.84 -14.68 0.63
N HIS A 80 -9.11 -15.76 0.87
CA HIS A 80 -8.13 -15.81 1.95
C HIS A 80 -6.93 -14.88 1.66
N GLY A 81 -6.37 -14.97 0.45
CA GLY A 81 -5.22 -14.17 0.03
C GLY A 81 -5.50 -12.68 0.09
N GLY A 82 -6.60 -12.26 -0.53
CA GLY A 82 -7.01 -10.87 -0.55
C GLY A 82 -7.47 -10.34 0.81
N MET A 83 -8.03 -11.16 1.69
CA MET A 83 -8.36 -10.73 3.05
C MET A 83 -7.10 -10.35 3.84
N VAL A 84 -6.08 -11.22 3.85
CA VAL A 84 -4.81 -10.92 4.52
C VAL A 84 -4.15 -9.69 3.91
N MET A 85 -4.10 -9.62 2.58
CA MET A 85 -3.55 -8.46 1.89
C MET A 85 -4.30 -7.16 2.22
N SER A 86 -5.62 -7.22 2.37
CA SER A 86 -6.46 -6.06 2.69
C SER A 86 -6.21 -5.54 4.10
N VAL A 87 -6.03 -6.43 5.07
CA VAL A 87 -5.63 -6.04 6.43
C VAL A 87 -4.28 -5.32 6.38
N LEU A 88 -3.30 -5.87 5.65
CA LEU A 88 -1.97 -5.25 5.50
C LEU A 88 -2.04 -3.89 4.78
N ALA A 89 -2.80 -3.78 3.69
CA ALA A 89 -2.98 -2.53 2.95
C ALA A 89 -3.66 -1.45 3.81
N LEU A 90 -4.66 -1.83 4.60
CA LEU A 90 -5.31 -0.93 5.57
C LEU A 90 -4.35 -0.53 6.70
N SER A 91 -3.50 -1.43 7.19
CA SER A 91 -2.46 -1.09 8.17
C SER A 91 -1.48 -0.05 7.63
N VAL A 92 -1.05 -0.18 6.36
CA VAL A 92 -0.24 0.84 5.69
C VAL A 92 -1.00 2.17 5.59
N PHE A 93 -2.25 2.15 5.11
CA PHE A 93 -3.08 3.35 4.98
C PHE A 93 -3.27 4.09 6.32
N VAL A 94 -3.57 3.37 7.39
CA VAL A 94 -3.74 3.96 8.73
C VAL A 94 -2.41 4.50 9.25
N SER A 95 -1.31 3.78 9.02
CA SER A 95 0.03 4.25 9.39
C SER A 95 0.40 5.54 8.65
N ASP A 96 0.09 5.64 7.36
CA ASP A 96 0.31 6.86 6.54
C ASP A 96 -0.52 8.03 7.04
N PHE A 97 -1.75 7.78 7.46
CA PHE A 97 -2.61 8.82 8.01
C PHE A 97 -2.00 9.44 9.27
N PHE A 98 -1.58 8.63 10.24
CA PHE A 98 -0.96 9.13 11.47
C PHE A 98 0.44 9.68 11.25
N GLU A 99 1.19 9.13 10.30
CA GLU A 99 2.50 9.66 9.90
C GLU A 99 2.37 11.09 9.37
N PHE A 100 1.39 11.36 8.52
CA PHE A 100 1.14 12.72 8.05
C PHE A 100 0.83 13.69 9.20
N GLU A 101 -0.02 13.30 10.15
CA GLU A 101 -0.31 14.15 11.32
C GLU A 101 0.93 14.35 12.19
N SER A 102 1.79 13.33 12.35
CA SER A 102 3.06 13.49 13.07
C SER A 102 3.99 14.50 12.39
N ARG A 103 4.10 14.46 11.05
CA ARG A 103 4.94 15.43 10.29
C ARG A 103 4.48 16.86 10.45
N ARG A 104 3.16 17.10 10.53
CA ARG A 104 2.64 18.45 10.79
C ARG A 104 3.02 18.95 12.17
N VAL A 105 2.99 18.07 13.17
CA VAL A 105 3.42 18.41 14.54
C VAL A 105 4.93 18.67 14.59
N GLU A 106 5.72 17.82 13.94
CA GLU A 106 7.19 17.94 13.87
C GLU A 106 7.63 19.22 13.14
N ALA A 107 6.98 19.57 12.02
CA ALA A 107 7.29 20.80 11.28
C ALA A 107 7.01 22.09 12.06
N ARG A 108 6.05 22.05 12.99
CA ARG A 108 5.75 23.16 13.92
C ARG A 108 6.63 23.15 15.17
N SER A 109 7.44 22.12 15.35
CA SER A 109 8.33 22.00 16.50
C SER A 109 9.59 22.85 16.32
N LYS A 110 10.28 23.18 17.42
CA LYS A 110 11.48 24.04 17.39
C LYS A 110 12.66 23.44 16.63
N SER A 111 12.77 22.11 16.57
CA SER A 111 13.87 21.44 15.87
C SER A 111 13.66 21.39 14.36
N LYS A 112 12.40 21.43 13.87
CA LYS A 112 12.01 21.23 12.46
C LYS A 112 12.55 19.95 11.79
N ASP A 113 13.25 19.10 12.54
CA ASP A 113 13.74 17.80 12.10
C ASP A 113 12.57 16.81 11.96
N LEU A 114 12.34 16.34 10.74
CA LEU A 114 11.35 15.30 10.47
C LEU A 114 11.95 13.92 10.74
N GLU A 115 11.29 13.14 11.59
CA GLU A 115 11.69 11.77 11.84
C GLU A 115 11.43 10.84 10.64
N ARG A 116 11.98 9.63 10.68
CA ARG A 116 11.69 8.62 9.67
C ARG A 116 10.30 8.00 9.90
N PRO A 117 9.57 7.59 8.86
CA PRO A 117 8.25 6.97 8.98
C PRO A 117 8.33 5.49 9.37
N THR A 118 8.87 5.17 10.54
CA THR A 118 9.20 3.79 10.96
C THR A 118 8.00 2.86 10.99
N ALA A 119 6.87 3.29 11.57
CA ALA A 119 5.64 2.50 11.64
C ALA A 119 5.11 2.15 10.24
N ALA A 120 5.04 3.14 9.37
CA ALA A 120 4.53 2.96 8.02
C ALA A 120 5.50 2.17 7.12
N ILE A 121 6.82 2.30 7.34
CA ILE A 121 7.84 1.42 6.74
C ILE A 121 7.60 -0.03 7.19
N GLY A 122 7.43 -0.27 8.48
CA GLY A 122 7.16 -1.62 9.02
C GLY A 122 5.93 -2.26 8.38
N ALA A 123 4.80 -1.54 8.37
CA ALA A 123 3.58 -2.00 7.71
C ALA A 123 3.79 -2.30 6.22
N SER A 124 4.54 -1.43 5.52
CA SER A 124 4.83 -1.59 4.08
C SER A 124 5.72 -2.81 3.81
N VAL A 125 6.64 -3.15 4.70
CA VAL A 125 7.47 -4.36 4.57
C VAL A 125 6.62 -5.62 4.65
N PHE A 126 5.69 -5.71 5.61
CA PHE A 126 4.78 -6.86 5.69
C PHE A 126 3.88 -6.96 4.45
N ALA A 127 3.35 -5.83 3.98
CA ALA A 127 2.58 -5.78 2.74
C ALA A 127 3.41 -6.25 1.52
N LEU A 128 4.68 -5.83 1.42
CA LEU A 128 5.59 -6.24 0.35
C LEU A 128 5.90 -7.73 0.39
N LEU A 129 6.23 -8.27 1.57
CA LEU A 129 6.53 -9.69 1.73
C LEU A 129 5.33 -10.55 1.32
N TYR A 130 4.13 -10.18 1.79
CA TYR A 130 2.93 -10.93 1.49
C TYR A 130 2.52 -10.81 0.02
N ALA A 131 2.56 -9.62 -0.57
CA ALA A 131 2.27 -9.42 -1.99
C ALA A 131 3.29 -10.16 -2.88
N SER A 132 4.56 -10.20 -2.48
CA SER A 132 5.60 -10.97 -3.18
C SER A 132 5.33 -12.47 -3.11
N TYR A 133 4.96 -12.98 -1.94
CA TYR A 133 4.55 -14.38 -1.77
C TYR A 133 3.39 -14.71 -2.71
N GLN A 134 2.31 -13.92 -2.69
CA GLN A 134 1.15 -14.15 -3.57
C GLN A 134 1.49 -14.07 -5.06
N SER A 135 2.45 -13.23 -5.45
CA SER A 135 2.79 -12.99 -6.85
C SER A 135 3.80 -13.99 -7.41
N PHE A 136 4.73 -14.48 -6.58
CA PHE A 136 5.92 -15.19 -7.04
C PHE A 136 6.09 -16.58 -6.44
N PHE A 137 5.11 -17.07 -5.64
CA PHE A 137 5.19 -18.40 -5.05
C PHE A 137 5.44 -19.51 -6.09
N TYR A 138 4.86 -19.38 -7.29
CA TYR A 138 5.05 -20.34 -8.39
C TYR A 138 6.54 -20.59 -8.75
N LEU A 139 7.44 -19.64 -8.46
CA LEU A 139 8.88 -19.80 -8.69
C LEU A 139 9.51 -20.80 -7.72
N ILE A 140 8.98 -20.90 -6.51
CA ILE A 140 9.51 -21.76 -5.44
C ILE A 140 8.63 -22.99 -5.15
N GLU A 141 7.38 -22.96 -5.62
CA GLU A 141 6.39 -24.02 -5.47
C GLU A 141 6.93 -25.43 -5.79
N PRO A 142 7.67 -25.67 -6.90
CA PRO A 142 8.18 -27.01 -7.20
C PRO A 142 9.15 -27.54 -6.14
N VAL A 143 9.98 -26.66 -5.58
CA VAL A 143 10.95 -27.02 -4.54
C VAL A 143 10.24 -27.22 -3.21
N TRP A 144 9.29 -26.35 -2.88
CA TRP A 144 8.50 -26.43 -1.65
C TRP A 144 7.72 -27.75 -1.56
N ASN A 145 7.04 -28.12 -2.65
CA ASN A 145 6.26 -29.36 -2.76
C ASN A 145 7.11 -30.64 -2.80
N SER A 146 8.45 -30.52 -2.86
CA SER A 146 9.35 -31.67 -2.71
C SER A 146 9.72 -31.99 -1.26
N ILE A 147 9.46 -31.05 -0.35
CA ILE A 147 9.84 -31.14 1.08
C ILE A 147 8.61 -31.42 1.95
N ILE A 148 7.49 -30.76 1.66
CA ILE A 148 6.19 -30.92 2.33
C ILE A 148 5.29 -31.81 1.49
#